data_AF-A0A5C3L5Z6-F1
#
_entry.id   AF-A0A5C3L5Z6-F1
#
_cell.length_a   1.000
_cell.length_b   1.000
_cell.length_c   1.000
_cell.angle_alpha   90.00
_cell.angle_beta   90.00
_cell.angle_gamma   90.00
#
_symmetry.space_group_name_H-M   'P 1'
#
loop_
_entity.id
_entity.type
_entity.pdbx_description
1 polymer ?
#
loop_
_entity_poly.entity_id
_entity_poly.type
_entity_poly.pdbx_seq_one_letter_code
_entity_poly.pdbx_strand_id
1 'polypeptide(L)'
;MPFRLIGNNILPNSCPNKYQKDEFLLKFIGKERFSTIEHNVTRWAEEKGIPISLRGIMTQSTRAHRLALKARKIGGQRLQTPLVSAIFKATNQDGKDISDFDVLAELAEESGVMGKADTIEFLKSDELEKEVNDLCNAARSKGITGVPITIIDEKWAVSGGQSSDVYIQIFKKLAAAGVHAAPSPFPSSLVHTCTGDGSDDSD
;
A
#
# COMPACT_ATOMS: atom_id res chain seq x y z
N MET A 1 -3.72 -0.91 3.21
CA MET A 1 -2.97 -2.02 3.85
C MET A 1 -1.56 -2.00 3.27
N PRO A 2 -0.49 -2.10 4.08
CA PRO A 2 0.87 -2.20 3.57
C PRO A 2 1.06 -3.41 2.65
N PHE A 3 1.75 -3.24 1.54
CA PHE A 3 2.13 -4.34 0.65
C PHE A 3 3.41 -4.02 -0.11
N ARG A 4 4.31 -5.01 -0.23
CA ARG A 4 5.57 -4.88 -0.97
C ARG A 4 5.54 -5.78 -2.20
N LEU A 5 5.61 -5.15 -3.37
CA LEU A 5 5.75 -5.84 -4.66
C LEU A 5 7.13 -6.50 -4.81
N ILE A 6 8.16 -5.86 -4.27
CA ILE A 6 9.54 -6.34 -4.35
C ILE A 6 9.98 -6.80 -2.97
N GLY A 7 10.37 -8.07 -2.89
CA GLY A 7 10.87 -8.68 -1.66
C GLY A 7 12.20 -8.09 -1.21
N ASN A 8 12.46 -8.12 0.10
CA ASN A 8 13.72 -7.65 0.69
C ASN A 8 14.95 -8.43 0.18
N ASN A 9 14.76 -9.67 -0.29
CA ASN A 9 15.80 -10.48 -0.92
C ASN A 9 16.25 -9.94 -2.28
N ILE A 10 15.40 -9.16 -2.96
CA ILE A 10 15.70 -8.53 -4.25
C ILE A 10 16.19 -7.09 -4.04
N LEU A 11 15.49 -6.33 -3.18
CA LEU A 11 15.84 -4.95 -2.85
C LEU A 11 15.80 -4.76 -1.33
N PRO A 12 16.96 -4.83 -0.65
CA PRO A 12 17.05 -4.67 0.80
C PRO A 12 16.65 -3.27 1.28
N ASN A 13 16.17 -3.16 2.52
CA ASN A 13 15.86 -1.88 3.17
C ASN A 13 17.08 -0.93 3.21
N SER A 14 18.26 -1.50 3.43
CA SER A 14 19.55 -0.81 3.46
C SER A 14 20.35 -1.11 2.19
N CYS A 15 19.74 -0.89 1.02
CA CYS A 15 20.44 -1.11 -0.24
C CYS A 15 21.61 -0.11 -0.36
N PRO A 16 22.88 -0.57 -0.44
CA PRO A 16 24.02 0.33 -0.53
C PRO A 16 24.11 0.99 -1.92
N ASN A 17 23.52 0.36 -2.93
CA ASN A 17 23.52 0.83 -4.30
C ASN A 17 22.20 1.53 -4.61
N LYS A 18 22.27 2.61 -5.38
CA LYS A 18 21.09 3.29 -5.93
C LYS A 18 20.92 2.83 -7.38
N TYR A 19 19.75 2.31 -7.71
CA TYR A 19 19.41 1.87 -9.06
C TYR A 19 18.47 2.87 -9.71
N GLN A 20 18.69 3.19 -10.98
CA GLN A 20 17.68 3.92 -11.75
C GLN A 20 16.43 3.04 -11.89
N LYS A 21 15.26 3.65 -11.68
CA LYS A 21 13.98 2.95 -11.54
C LYS A 21 13.55 2.25 -12.82
N ASP A 22 13.70 2.92 -13.95
CA ASP A 22 13.46 2.37 -15.29
C ASP A 22 14.39 1.20 -15.61
N GLU A 23 15.71 1.36 -15.43
CA GLU A 23 16.69 0.30 -15.67
C GLU A 23 16.46 -0.91 -14.76
N PHE A 24 16.19 -0.67 -13.48
CA PHE A 24 15.88 -1.72 -12.51
C PHE A 24 14.63 -2.49 -12.96
N LEU A 25 13.55 -1.80 -13.28
CA LEU A 25 12.29 -2.43 -13.70
C LEU A 25 12.49 -3.18 -15.01
N LEU A 26 13.15 -2.59 -16.01
CA LEU A 26 13.47 -3.24 -17.29
C LEU A 26 14.18 -4.58 -17.08
N LYS A 27 15.20 -4.61 -16.21
CA LYS A 27 15.93 -5.84 -15.88
C LYS A 27 15.07 -6.82 -15.08
N PHE A 28 14.25 -6.32 -14.16
CA PHE A 28 13.48 -7.15 -13.22
C PHE A 28 12.30 -7.86 -13.88
N ILE A 29 11.54 -7.16 -14.74
CA ILE A 29 10.33 -7.70 -15.38
C ILE A 29 10.52 -8.05 -16.86
N GLY A 30 11.66 -7.69 -17.46
CA GLY A 30 11.97 -7.94 -18.86
C GLY A 30 11.41 -6.89 -19.82
N LYS A 31 12.04 -6.76 -20.99
CA LYS A 31 11.79 -5.69 -21.98
C LYS A 31 10.34 -5.62 -22.43
N GLU A 32 9.76 -6.74 -22.88
CA GLU A 32 8.39 -6.74 -23.44
C GLU A 32 7.35 -6.29 -22.41
N ARG A 33 7.46 -6.81 -21.18
CA ARG A 33 6.54 -6.46 -20.09
C ARG A 33 6.75 -5.02 -19.63
N PHE A 34 8.00 -4.56 -19.56
CA PHE A 34 8.31 -3.17 -19.23
C PHE A 34 7.70 -2.19 -20.24
N SER A 35 7.91 -2.41 -21.54
CA SER A 35 7.33 -1.56 -22.59
C SER A 35 5.80 -1.55 -22.54
N THR A 36 5.17 -2.68 -22.23
CA THR A 36 3.71 -2.76 -22.06
C THR A 36 3.23 -1.92 -20.86
N ILE A 37 3.92 -2.01 -19.72
CA ILE A 37 3.58 -1.24 -18.51
C ILE A 37 3.81 0.25 -18.76
N GLU A 38 4.96 0.62 -19.31
CA GLU A 38 5.30 2.00 -19.64
C GLU A 38 4.26 2.61 -20.57
N HIS A 39 3.90 1.93 -21.66
CA HIS A 39 2.87 2.41 -22.59
C HIS A 39 1.52 2.63 -21.88
N ASN A 40 1.07 1.67 -21.08
CA ASN A 40 -0.22 1.77 -20.38
C ASN A 40 -0.24 2.88 -19.32
N VAL A 41 0.86 3.03 -18.57
CA VAL A 41 1.00 4.07 -17.55
C VAL A 41 1.03 5.45 -18.18
N THR A 42 1.80 5.63 -19.26
CA THR A 42 1.87 6.91 -19.99
C THR A 42 0.51 7.30 -20.56
N ARG A 43 -0.18 6.37 -21.23
CA ARG A 43 -1.53 6.62 -21.75
C ARG A 43 -2.49 7.04 -20.64
N TRP A 44 -2.50 6.32 -19.52
CA TRP A 44 -3.37 6.65 -18.39
C TRP A 44 -3.02 8.00 -17.76
N ALA A 45 -1.72 8.29 -17.62
CA ALA A 45 -1.21 9.56 -17.11
C ALA A 45 -1.70 10.75 -17.95
N GLU A 46 -1.64 10.62 -19.28
CA GLU A 46 -2.16 11.61 -20.23
C GLU A 46 -3.67 11.75 -20.14
N GLU A 47 -4.41 10.65 -20.19
CA GLU A 47 -5.88 10.65 -20.10
C GLU A 47 -6.43 11.28 -18.82
N LYS A 48 -5.68 11.16 -17.72
CA LYS A 48 -6.08 11.68 -16.40
C LYS A 48 -5.41 12.99 -16.02
N GLY A 49 -4.47 13.48 -16.82
CA GLY A 49 -3.67 14.66 -16.50
C GLY A 49 -2.83 14.48 -15.23
N ILE A 50 -2.42 13.25 -14.91
CA ILE A 50 -1.61 12.92 -13.73
C ILE A 50 -0.19 12.62 -14.21
N PRO A 51 0.79 13.50 -13.94
CA PRO A 51 2.16 13.33 -14.44
C PRO A 51 2.88 12.17 -13.73
N ILE A 52 2.76 10.97 -14.27
CA ILE A 52 3.51 9.80 -13.79
C ILE A 52 4.85 9.69 -14.53
N SER A 53 5.92 9.49 -13.77
CA SER A 53 7.27 9.22 -14.25
C SER A 53 7.81 7.91 -13.67
N LEU A 54 8.40 7.11 -14.56
CA LEU A 54 9.17 5.91 -14.18
C LEU A 54 10.65 6.22 -13.92
N ARG A 55 11.06 7.50 -14.00
CA ARG A 55 12.42 7.95 -13.66
C ARG A 55 12.62 8.06 -12.15
N GLY A 56 13.86 8.22 -11.74
CA GLY A 56 14.26 8.37 -10.34
C GLY A 56 14.87 7.09 -9.77
N ILE A 57 14.93 6.99 -8.45
CA ILE A 57 15.64 5.91 -7.77
C ILE A 57 14.68 4.79 -7.36
N MET A 58 15.05 3.55 -7.68
CA MET A 58 14.35 2.37 -7.17
C MET A 58 14.73 2.11 -5.71
N THR A 59 13.73 2.00 -4.86
CA THR A 59 13.91 1.89 -3.41
C THR A 59 12.94 0.90 -2.79
N GLN A 60 13.31 0.35 -1.64
CA GLN A 60 12.38 -0.43 -0.84
C GLN A 60 11.42 0.52 -0.09
N SER A 61 10.14 0.17 -0.08
CA SER A 61 9.08 1.03 0.46
C SER A 61 8.72 0.76 1.92
N THR A 62 9.48 -0.09 2.63
CA THR A 62 9.18 -0.47 4.03
C THR A 62 9.10 0.76 4.94
N ARG A 63 10.04 1.70 4.81
CA ARG A 63 10.07 2.94 5.61
C ARG A 63 8.84 3.82 5.35
N ALA A 64 8.49 4.02 4.09
CA ALA A 64 7.27 4.72 3.68
C ALA A 64 6.00 4.04 4.24
N HIS A 65 5.93 2.71 4.23
CA HIS A 65 4.83 1.97 4.82
C HIS A 65 4.75 2.12 6.34
N ARG A 66 5.89 2.09 7.04
CA ARG A 66 5.97 2.33 8.49
C ARG A 66 5.47 3.74 8.83
N LEU A 67 5.90 4.75 8.07
CA LEU A 67 5.48 6.13 8.25
C LEU A 67 3.97 6.33 7.95
N ALA A 68 3.45 5.70 6.90
CA ALA A 68 2.02 5.73 6.59
C ALA A 68 1.18 5.04 7.68
N LEU A 69 1.69 3.97 8.31
CA LEU A 69 1.04 3.31 9.45
C LEU A 69 1.09 4.19 10.70
N LYS A 70 2.22 4.84 10.98
CA LYS A 70 2.37 5.82 12.08
C LYS A 70 1.36 6.96 11.93
N ALA A 71 1.26 7.57 10.74
CA ALA A 71 0.28 8.61 10.45
C ALA A 71 -1.16 8.18 10.73
N ARG A 72 -1.51 6.94 10.37
CA ARG A 72 -2.83 6.37 10.67
C ARG A 72 -3.06 6.18 12.17
N LYS A 73 -2.05 5.76 12.93
CA LYS A 73 -2.17 5.63 14.39
C LYS A 73 -2.31 6.97 15.10
N ILE A 74 -1.66 8.03 14.60
CA ILE A 74 -1.72 9.38 15.18
C ILE A 74 -3.05 10.07 14.87
N GLY A 75 -3.47 10.07 13.60
CA GLY A 75 -4.60 10.90 13.16
C GLY A 75 -5.52 10.25 12.14
N GLY A 76 -5.49 8.93 12.02
CA GLY A 76 -6.35 8.17 11.11
C GLY A 76 -6.09 8.51 9.64
N GLN A 77 -7.13 8.40 8.83
CA GLN A 77 -7.06 8.70 7.40
C GLN A 77 -6.75 10.17 7.11
N ARG A 78 -7.14 11.08 8.02
CA ARG A 78 -6.90 12.51 7.88
C ARG A 78 -5.41 12.84 7.73
N LEU A 79 -4.54 12.13 8.45
CA LEU A 79 -3.08 12.29 8.32
C LEU A 79 -2.46 11.29 7.34
N GLN A 80 -2.99 10.06 7.27
CA GLN A 80 -2.43 9.03 6.39
C GLN A 80 -2.58 9.38 4.90
N THR A 81 -3.77 9.83 4.47
CA THR A 81 -4.07 10.07 3.05
C THR A 81 -3.16 11.14 2.42
N PRO A 82 -3.00 12.36 2.98
CA PRO A 82 -2.11 13.35 2.39
C PRO A 82 -0.66 12.88 2.33
N LEU A 83 -0.17 12.21 3.38
CA LEU A 83 1.18 11.64 3.40
C LEU A 83 1.38 10.59 2.29
N VAL A 84 0.44 9.66 2.13
CA VAL A 84 0.52 8.63 1.09
C VAL A 84 0.51 9.28 -0.29
N SER A 85 -0.35 10.28 -0.53
CA SER A 85 -0.35 11.05 -1.78
C SER A 85 0.98 11.75 -2.03
N ALA A 86 1.58 12.36 -1.00
CA ALA A 86 2.88 13.02 -1.09
C ALA A 86 4.01 12.04 -1.41
N ILE A 87 4.02 10.85 -0.80
CA ILE A 87 4.96 9.76 -1.11
C ILE A 87 4.78 9.26 -2.55
N PHE A 88 3.52 9.10 -3.01
CA PHE A 88 3.24 8.72 -4.39
C PHE A 88 3.78 9.74 -5.39
N LYS A 89 3.56 11.03 -5.13
CA LYS A 89 4.11 12.12 -5.94
C LYS A 89 5.63 12.11 -5.93
N ALA A 90 6.25 12.04 -4.75
CA ALA A 90 7.70 12.00 -4.61
C ALA A 90 8.33 10.88 -5.46
N THR A 91 7.75 9.68 -5.46
CA THR A 91 8.33 8.50 -6.13
C THR A 91 7.92 8.29 -7.58
N ASN A 92 6.70 8.71 -7.96
CA ASN A 92 6.12 8.44 -9.27
C ASN A 92 5.91 9.70 -10.08
N GLN A 93 6.34 10.86 -9.62
CA GLN A 93 6.33 12.09 -10.41
C GLN A 93 7.68 12.79 -10.30
N ASP A 94 8.14 13.05 -9.07
CA ASP A 94 9.32 13.88 -8.81
C ASP A 94 10.63 13.07 -8.83
N GLY A 95 10.57 11.74 -8.87
CA GLY A 95 11.74 10.85 -8.93
C GLY A 95 12.60 10.82 -7.66
N LYS A 96 12.06 11.28 -6.52
CA LYS A 96 12.74 11.34 -5.22
C LYS A 96 13.01 9.93 -4.66
N ASP A 97 14.10 9.83 -3.91
CA ASP A 97 14.51 8.63 -3.19
C ASP A 97 13.84 8.55 -1.81
N ILE A 98 12.81 7.71 -1.67
CA ILE A 98 12.11 7.51 -0.38
C ILE A 98 12.82 6.54 0.58
N SER A 99 14.02 6.05 0.23
CA SER A 99 14.89 5.42 1.22
C SER A 99 15.67 6.46 2.03
N ASP A 100 15.78 7.69 1.54
CA ASP A 100 16.35 8.81 2.28
C ASP A 100 15.44 9.24 3.45
N PHE A 101 16.03 9.38 4.63
CA PHE A 101 15.32 9.82 5.82
C PHE A 101 14.88 11.27 5.72
N ASP A 102 15.69 12.14 5.13
CA ASP A 102 15.37 13.57 5.04
C ASP A 102 14.18 13.79 4.10
N VAL A 103 14.13 13.04 2.99
CA VAL A 103 12.98 13.05 2.06
C VAL A 103 11.70 12.62 2.78
N LEU A 104 11.71 11.52 3.53
CA LEU A 104 10.52 11.07 4.24
C LEU A 104 10.12 11.99 5.41
N ALA A 105 11.10 12.58 6.08
CA ALA A 105 10.89 13.54 7.17
C ALA A 105 10.23 14.84 6.66
N GLU A 106 10.68 15.35 5.50
CA GLU A 106 10.03 16.47 4.82
C GLU A 106 8.57 16.18 4.49
N LEU A 107 8.30 15.03 3.86
CA LEU A 107 6.93 14.67 3.49
C LEU A 107 6.03 14.49 4.72
N ALA A 108 6.57 13.97 5.83
CA ALA A 108 5.84 13.84 7.10
C ALA A 108 5.47 15.20 7.70
N GLU A 109 6.42 16.14 7.73
CA GLU A 109 6.22 17.48 8.27
C GLU A 109 5.23 18.28 7.43
N GLU A 110 5.40 18.29 6.09
CA GLU A 110 4.49 18.96 5.15
C GLU A 110 3.06 18.39 5.24
N SER A 111 2.92 17.10 5.52
CA SER A 111 1.62 16.43 5.68
C SER A 111 1.03 16.59 7.10
N GLY A 112 1.72 17.28 8.01
CA GLY A 112 1.28 17.49 9.40
C GLY A 112 1.27 16.23 10.25
N VAL A 113 2.09 15.23 9.92
CA VAL A 113 2.15 13.94 10.63
C VAL A 113 2.99 14.07 11.89
N MET A 114 4.25 14.48 11.76
CA MET A 114 5.24 14.67 12.81
C MET A 114 6.32 15.66 12.32
N GLY A 115 7.08 16.28 13.23
CA GLY A 115 8.21 17.13 12.84
C GLY A 115 9.35 16.32 12.20
N LYS A 116 10.26 16.99 11.49
CA LYS A 116 11.39 16.31 10.82
C LYS A 116 12.24 15.48 11.77
N ALA A 117 12.64 16.04 12.92
CA ALA A 117 13.51 15.37 13.89
C ALA A 117 12.88 14.07 14.44
N ASP A 118 11.62 14.15 14.90
CA ASP A 118 10.86 13.00 15.40
C ASP A 118 10.66 11.93 14.32
N THR A 119 10.47 12.36 13.07
CA THR A 119 10.35 11.43 11.94
C THR A 119 11.65 10.69 11.69
N ILE A 120 12.79 11.38 11.72
CA ILE A 120 14.11 10.75 11.56
C ILE A 120 14.38 9.77 12.71
N GLU A 121 14.06 10.13 13.95
CA GLU A 121 14.19 9.24 15.10
C GLU A 121 13.34 7.98 14.93
N PHE A 122 12.06 8.15 14.57
CA PHE A 122 11.16 7.06 14.25
C PHE A 122 11.73 6.13 13.16
N LEU A 123 12.24 6.70 12.06
CA LEU A 123 12.79 5.95 10.92
C LEU A 123 14.11 5.23 11.25
N LYS A 124 14.87 5.70 12.24
CA LYS A 124 16.07 5.04 12.77
C LYS A 124 15.76 3.90 13.74
N SER A 125 14.59 3.94 14.38
CA SER A 125 14.11 2.87 15.25
C SER A 125 13.51 1.69 14.46
N ASP A 126 13.12 0.64 15.17
CA ASP A 126 12.34 -0.50 14.63
C ASP A 126 10.83 -0.35 14.85
N GLU A 127 10.36 0.82 15.33
CA GLU A 127 8.96 1.04 15.64
C GLU A 127 8.06 0.77 14.42
N LEU A 128 7.04 -0.07 14.61
CA LEU A 128 6.08 -0.52 13.59
C LEU A 128 6.66 -1.40 12.47
N GLU A 129 7.94 -1.78 12.51
CA GLU A 129 8.54 -2.64 11.49
C GLU A 129 7.89 -4.03 11.47
N LYS A 130 7.76 -4.66 12.63
CA LYS A 130 7.09 -5.96 12.77
C LYS A 130 5.65 -5.89 12.28
N GLU A 131 4.90 -4.86 12.66
CA GLU A 131 3.48 -4.71 12.28
C GLU A 131 3.33 -4.55 10.77
N VAL A 132 4.17 -3.76 10.11
CA VAL A 132 4.18 -3.65 8.63
C VAL A 132 4.52 -4.98 7.96
N ASN A 133 5.49 -5.71 8.49
CA ASN A 133 5.87 -7.03 7.98
C ASN A 133 4.71 -8.03 8.11
N ASP A 134 4.07 -8.09 9.27
CA ASP A 134 2.94 -8.96 9.55
C ASP A 134 1.75 -8.63 8.64
N LEU A 135 1.44 -7.34 8.43
CA LEU A 135 0.39 -6.90 7.51
C LEU A 135 0.70 -7.28 6.05
N CYS A 136 1.95 -7.14 5.61
CA CYS A 136 2.36 -7.59 4.27
C CYS A 136 2.22 -9.11 4.12
N ASN A 137 2.56 -9.87 5.15
CA ASN A 137 2.48 -11.33 5.12
C ASN A 137 1.02 -11.81 5.16
N ALA A 138 0.18 -11.17 5.98
CA ALA A 138 -1.26 -11.43 6.00
C ALA A 138 -1.93 -11.11 4.66
N ALA A 139 -1.48 -10.06 3.95
CA ALA A 139 -1.96 -9.78 2.59
C ALA A 139 -1.59 -10.93 1.64
N ARG A 140 -0.35 -11.41 1.67
CA ARG A 140 0.12 -12.53 0.84
C ARG A 140 -0.58 -13.84 1.16
N SER A 141 -0.81 -14.15 2.44
CA SER A 141 -1.52 -15.37 2.86
C SER A 141 -2.98 -15.37 2.40
N LYS A 142 -3.55 -14.19 2.13
CA LYS A 142 -4.87 -14.02 1.49
C LYS A 142 -4.82 -14.11 -0.04
N GLY A 143 -3.70 -14.52 -0.63
CA GLY A 143 -3.54 -14.67 -2.08
C GLY A 143 -3.29 -13.36 -2.82
N ILE A 144 -3.03 -12.25 -2.12
CA ILE A 144 -2.72 -10.96 -2.75
C ILE A 144 -1.30 -11.02 -3.32
N THR A 145 -1.21 -10.94 -4.65
CA THR A 145 0.05 -10.99 -5.41
C THR A 145 0.39 -9.67 -6.10
N GLY A 146 -0.51 -8.68 -6.06
CA GLY A 146 -0.34 -7.38 -6.71
C GLY A 146 -1.20 -6.28 -6.11
N VAL A 147 -0.85 -5.04 -6.41
CA VAL A 147 -1.55 -3.81 -6.00
C VAL A 147 -1.77 -2.89 -7.21
N PRO A 148 -2.76 -1.97 -7.16
CA PRO A 148 -3.74 -1.77 -6.09
C PRO A 148 -4.76 -2.91 -6.00
N ILE A 149 -5.25 -3.17 -4.79
CA ILE A 149 -6.36 -4.09 -4.53
C ILE A 149 -7.34 -3.40 -3.57
N THR A 150 -8.62 -3.44 -3.91
CA THR A 150 -9.69 -2.91 -3.07
C THR A 150 -10.52 -4.06 -2.54
N ILE A 151 -10.61 -4.16 -1.22
CA ILE A 151 -11.47 -5.14 -0.54
C ILE A 151 -12.73 -4.42 -0.08
N ILE A 152 -13.90 -4.89 -0.49
CA ILE A 152 -15.20 -4.30 -0.19
C ILE A 152 -16.01 -5.30 0.64
N ASP A 153 -16.45 -4.87 1.82
CA ASP A 153 -17.25 -5.66 2.77
C ASP A 153 -16.65 -7.05 3.09
N GLU A 154 -15.32 -7.17 3.04
CA GLU A 154 -14.58 -8.45 3.19
C GLU A 154 -15.00 -9.58 2.23
N LYS A 155 -15.86 -9.26 1.26
CA LYS A 155 -16.53 -10.20 0.34
C LYS A 155 -16.08 -10.05 -1.08
N TRP A 156 -15.58 -8.88 -1.48
CA TRP A 156 -15.18 -8.63 -2.86
C TRP A 156 -13.75 -8.11 -2.89
N ALA A 157 -12.93 -8.70 -3.75
CA ALA A 157 -11.65 -8.11 -4.13
C ALA A 157 -11.69 -7.62 -5.57
N VAL A 158 -11.32 -6.36 -5.73
CA VAL A 158 -11.15 -5.70 -7.01
C VAL A 158 -9.66 -5.50 -7.21
N SER A 159 -9.08 -6.22 -8.18
CA SER A 159 -7.66 -6.11 -8.51
C SER A 159 -7.44 -5.04 -9.59
N GLY A 160 -6.40 -4.22 -9.40
CA GLY A 160 -6.00 -3.18 -10.33
C GLY A 160 -6.75 -1.86 -10.16
N GLY A 161 -6.24 -0.83 -10.81
CA GLY A 161 -6.84 0.51 -10.84
C GLY A 161 -8.05 0.57 -11.78
N GLN A 162 -9.15 -0.05 -11.37
CA GLN A 162 -10.39 -0.11 -12.16
C GLN A 162 -11.06 1.26 -12.32
N SER A 163 -11.87 1.42 -13.37
CA SER A 163 -12.61 2.66 -13.63
C SER A 163 -13.72 2.89 -12.60
N SER A 164 -14.20 4.14 -12.49
CA SER A 164 -15.35 4.48 -11.65
C SER A 164 -16.59 3.65 -12.02
N ASP A 165 -16.81 3.37 -13.30
CA ASP A 165 -17.97 2.60 -13.76
C ASP A 165 -17.95 1.16 -13.23
N VAL A 166 -16.77 0.53 -13.14
CA VAL A 166 -16.62 -0.80 -12.53
C VAL A 166 -17.03 -0.75 -11.06
N TYR A 167 -16.55 0.26 -10.31
CA TYR A 167 -16.94 0.42 -8.92
C TYR A 167 -18.44 0.69 -8.75
N ILE A 168 -19.03 1.53 -9.60
CA ILE A 168 -20.48 1.79 -9.60
C ILE A 168 -21.27 0.50 -9.83
N GLN A 169 -20.86 -0.35 -10.78
CA GLN A 169 -21.53 -1.63 -11.02
C GLN A 169 -21.40 -2.58 -9.83
N ILE A 170 -20.23 -2.65 -9.20
CA ILE A 170 -20.01 -3.47 -7.99
C ILE A 170 -20.92 -2.99 -6.86
N PHE A 171 -20.97 -1.68 -6.59
CA PHE A 171 -21.83 -1.14 -5.55
C PHE A 171 -23.33 -1.35 -5.84
N LYS A 172 -23.76 -1.25 -7.10
CA LYS A 172 -25.14 -1.59 -7.49
C LYS A 172 -25.47 -3.06 -7.22
N LYS A 173 -24.56 -3.98 -7.57
CA LYS A 173 -24.73 -5.42 -7.27
C LYS A 173 -24.80 -5.69 -5.77
N LEU A 174 -23.95 -5.04 -4.99
CA LEU A 174 -23.94 -5.14 -3.53
C LEU A 174 -25.25 -4.63 -2.91
N ALA A 175 -25.74 -3.47 -3.37
CA ALA A 175 -27.00 -2.92 -2.91
C ALA A 175 -28.19 -3.84 -3.27
N ALA A 176 -28.18 -4.45 -4.45
CA ALA A 176 -29.25 -5.35 -4.91
C ALA A 176 -29.25 -6.72 -4.23
N ALA A 177 -28.08 -7.24 -3.84
CA ALA A 177 -27.96 -8.54 -3.18
C ALA A 177 -28.41 -8.52 -1.71
N GLY A 178 -28.61 -7.34 -1.10
CA GLY A 178 -28.80 -7.20 0.34
C GLY A 178 -27.55 -7.64 1.13
N VAL A 179 -27.49 -7.28 2.42
CA VAL A 179 -26.27 -7.44 3.26
C VAL A 179 -25.82 -8.91 3.44
N HIS A 180 -26.62 -9.90 2.99
CA HIS A 180 -26.48 -11.31 3.35
C HIS A 180 -26.24 -12.32 2.20
N ALA A 181 -26.17 -11.93 0.92
CA ALA A 181 -26.35 -12.94 -0.15
C ALA A 181 -25.15 -13.25 -1.10
N ALA A 182 -23.91 -12.86 -0.81
CA ALA A 182 -22.77 -13.26 -1.65
C ALA A 182 -21.65 -13.91 -0.82
N PRO A 183 -21.32 -15.20 -1.03
CA PRO A 183 -20.14 -15.80 -0.41
C PRO A 183 -18.88 -15.11 -0.94
N SER A 184 -17.99 -14.73 -0.02
CA SER A 184 -16.68 -14.18 -0.36
C SER A 184 -15.86 -15.22 -1.13
N PRO A 185 -15.11 -14.84 -2.18
CA PRO A 185 -14.10 -15.71 -2.77
C PRO A 185 -12.86 -15.85 -1.87
N PHE A 186 -12.82 -15.15 -0.73
CA PHE A 186 -11.81 -15.35 0.32
C PHE A 186 -12.32 -16.37 1.34
N PRO A 187 -11.47 -17.33 1.76
CA PRO A 187 -11.85 -18.29 2.78
C PRO A 187 -12.20 -17.56 4.09
N SER A 188 -13.38 -17.88 4.63
CA SER A 188 -13.86 -17.36 5.90
C SER A 188 -13.12 -18.02 7.07
N SER A 189 -12.02 -17.42 7.50
CA SER A 189 -11.39 -17.73 8.79
C SER A 189 -10.65 -16.46 9.25
N LEU A 190 -10.86 -15.86 10.42
CA LEU A 190 -11.58 -16.22 11.64
C LEU A 190 -12.03 -14.92 12.34
N VAL A 191 -13.29 -14.85 12.77
CA VAL A 191 -13.63 -14.09 13.97
C VAL A 191 -13.58 -15.09 15.11
N HIS A 192 -12.52 -15.05 15.91
CA HIS A 192 -12.56 -15.70 17.22
C HIS A 192 -13.28 -14.72 18.15
N THR A 193 -14.60 -14.80 18.22
CA THR A 193 -15.30 -14.23 19.36
C THR A 193 -15.00 -15.14 20.54
N CYS A 194 -14.08 -14.71 21.41
CA CYS A 194 -14.05 -15.23 22.77
C CYS A 194 -15.39 -14.83 23.42
N THR A 195 -16.37 -15.74 23.38
CA THR A 195 -17.47 -15.69 24.34
C THR A 195 -16.96 -16.44 25.56
N GLY A 196 -16.76 -15.68 26.63
CA GLY A 196 -16.37 -16.21 27.93
C GLY A 196 -17.44 -17.14 28.45
N ASP A 197 -16.97 -18.24 29.01
CA ASP A 197 -17.67 -19.12 29.92
C ASP A 197 -18.24 -18.33 31.11
N GLY A 198 -19.41 -18.75 31.58
CA GLY A 198 -20.20 -18.09 32.60
C GLY A 198 -21.46 -18.91 32.85
N SER A 199 -21.24 -20.07 33.44
CA SER A 199 -22.25 -20.89 34.13
C SER A 199 -23.04 -20.06 35.14
N ASP A 200 -24.36 -20.25 35.16
CA ASP A 200 -25.14 -20.13 36.39
C ASP A 200 -26.34 -21.09 36.31
N ASP A 201 -26.51 -21.78 37.43
CA ASP A 201 -27.36 -22.95 37.68
C ASP A 201 -28.86 -22.65 37.61
N SER A 202 -29.64 -23.62 37.14
CA SER A 202 -31.03 -23.84 37.57
C SER A 202 -31.49 -25.27 37.23
N ASP A 203 -31.93 -25.97 38.29
CA ASP A 203 -32.55 -27.30 38.44
C ASP A 203 -31.67 -28.55 38.55
#